data_AF-A0A0C9SYD5-F1
#
_entry.id   AF-A0A0C9SYD5-F1
#
_cell.length_a   1.000
_cell.length_b   1.000
_cell.length_c   1.000
_cell.angle_alpha   90.00
_cell.angle_beta   90.00
_cell.angle_gamma   90.00
#
_symmetry.space_group_name_H-M   'P 1'
#
loop_
_entity.id
_entity.type
_entity.pdbx_description
1 polymer ?
#
loop_
_entity_poly.entity_id
_entity_poly.type
_entity_poly.pdbx_seq_one_letter_code
_entity_poly.pdbx_strand_id
1 'polypeptide(L)' 'MFRCDFVSQKKVPKEVENNHRNISRIAGQVWRGLTPDERRPWVDLAAAAKVEHDRHYPQYKFFP' A
#
# COMPACT_ATOMS: atom_id res chain seq x y z
N MET A 1 -0.73 -3.95 1.47
CA MET A 1 -0.79 -3.24 2.75
C MET A 1 -1.59 -1.94 2.68
N PHE A 2 -1.21 -0.87 1.96
CA PHE A 2 -2.06 0.35 1.95
C PHE A 2 -3.29 0.29 1.01
N ARG A 3 -3.13 -0.12 -0.26
CA ARG A 3 -4.23 -0.14 -1.25
C ARG A 3 -5.39 -1.06 -0.84
N CYS A 4 -5.09 -2.25 -0.31
CA CYS A 4 -6.13 -3.17 0.14
C CYS A 4 -6.95 -2.57 1.29
N ASP A 5 -6.27 -1.94 2.24
CA ASP A 5 -6.91 -1.27 3.36
C ASP A 5 -7.71 -0.03 2.90
N PHE A 6 -7.14 0.79 2.00
CA PHE A 6 -7.83 1.93 1.38
C PHE A 6 -9.13 1.54 0.66
N VAL A 7 -9.13 0.41 -0.05
CA VAL A 7 -10.33 -0.14 -0.69
C VAL A 7 -11.29 -0.76 0.33
N SER A 8 -10.78 -1.40 1.37
CA SER A 8 -11.56 -2.00 2.45
C SER A 8 -12.27 -0.97 3.34
N GLN A 9 -11.63 0.18 3.58
CA GLN A 9 -12.21 1.31 4.32
C GLN A 9 -13.38 1.99 3.58
N LYS A 10 -13.78 1.52 2.39
CA LYS A 10 -14.87 2.08 1.56
C LYS A 10 -14.80 3.60 1.35
N LYS A 11 -13.60 4.19 1.42
CA LYS A 11 -13.41 5.64 1.23
C LYS A 11 -13.79 6.12 -0.18
N VAL A 12 -13.86 5.19 -1.14
CA VAL A 12 -14.48 5.40 -2.44
C VAL A 12 -15.74 4.52 -2.51
N PRO A 13 -16.95 5.10 -2.47
CA PRO A 13 -18.17 4.33 -2.65
C PRO A 13 -18.13 3.57 -3.99
N LYS A 14 -18.56 2.32 -4.00
CA LYS A 14 -18.64 1.49 -5.23
C LYS A 14 -19.50 2.15 -6.32
N GLU A 15 -20.44 2.99 -5.93
CA GLU A 15 -21.32 3.74 -6.82
C GLU A 15 -20.58 4.88 -7.53
N VAL A 16 -19.48 5.38 -6.96
CA VAL A 16 -18.69 6.48 -7.50
C VAL A 16 -17.60 5.99 -8.44
N GLU A 17 -16.94 4.86 -8.15
CA GLU A 17 -15.90 4.31 -9.02
C GLU A 17 -15.69 2.80 -8.77
N ASN A 18 -15.97 1.97 -9.79
CA ASN A 18 -15.73 0.52 -9.77
C ASN A 18 -14.47 0.12 -10.54
N ASN A 19 -13.86 1.03 -11.30
CA ASN A 19 -12.68 0.72 -12.09
C ASN A 19 -11.43 0.70 -11.20
N HIS A 20 -10.87 -0.50 -11.02
CA HIS A 20 -9.64 -0.71 -10.25
C HIS A 20 -8.45 0.13 -10.75
N ARG A 21 -8.40 0.55 -12.02
CA ARG A 21 -7.37 1.49 -12.52
C ARG A 21 -7.48 2.86 -11.87
N ASN A 22 -8.70 3.41 -11.81
CA ASN A 22 -8.96 4.71 -11.23
C ASN A 22 -8.77 4.69 -9.72
N ILE A 23 -9.22 3.63 -9.04
CA ILE A 23 -8.99 3.41 -7.61
C ILE A 23 -7.49 3.40 -7.28
N SER A 24 -6.67 2.75 -8.09
CA SER A 24 -5.21 2.73 -7.88
C SER A 24 -4.60 4.12 -8.06
N ARG A 25 -5.12 4.91 -8.99
CA ARG A 25 -4.68 6.29 -9.23
C ARG A 25 -5.04 7.22 -8.07
N ILE A 26 -6.28 7.11 -7.57
CA ILE A 26 -6.76 7.85 -6.39
C ILE A 26 -5.95 7.46 -5.15
N ALA A 27 -5.75 6.16 -4.91
CA ALA A 27 -4.95 5.68 -3.79
C ALA A 27 -3.51 6.24 -3.83
N GLY A 28 -2.92 6.33 -5.03
CA GLY A 28 -1.61 6.97 -5.21
C GLY A 28 -1.61 8.47 -4.91
N GLN A 29 -2.67 9.20 -5.27
CA GLN A 29 -2.82 10.61 -4.92
C GLN A 29 -3.01 10.81 -3.42
N VAL A 30 -3.89 10.02 -2.79
CA VAL A 30 -4.12 10.05 -1.34
C VAL A 30 -2.82 9.74 -0.61
N TRP A 31 -2.10 8.69 -1.01
CA TRP A 31 -0.81 8.35 -0.44
C TRP A 31 0.18 9.53 -0.49
N ARG A 32 0.24 10.25 -1.62
CA ARG A 32 1.09 11.45 -1.76
C ARG A 32 0.60 12.65 -0.92
N GLY A 33 -0.67 12.69 -0.55
CA GLY A 33 -1.27 13.72 0.30
C GLY A 33 -1.18 13.43 1.80
N LEU A 34 -0.96 12.16 2.21
CA LEU A 34 -0.81 11.80 3.63
C LEU A 34 0.40 12.49 4.26
N THR A 35 0.26 12.87 5.53
CA THR A 35 1.37 13.39 6.34
C THR A 35 2.39 12.30 6.67
N PRO A 36 3.63 12.66 7.05
CA PRO A 36 4.66 11.69 7.43
C PRO A 36 4.21 10.74 8.57
N ASP A 37 3.47 11.27 9.56
CA ASP A 37 2.91 10.50 10.68
C ASP A 37 1.86 9.49 10.24
N GLU A 38 0.96 9.87 9.33
CA GLU A 38 -0.06 8.94 8.78
C GLU A 38 0.55 7.85 7.89
N ARG A 39 1.69 8.15 7.24
CA ARG A 39 2.44 7.16 6.45
C ARG A 39 3.27 6.23 7.32
N ARG A 40 3.70 6.69 8.50
CA ARG A 40 4.57 5.95 9.42
C ARG A 40 4.16 4.50 9.66
N PRO A 41 2.91 4.17 10.04
CA PRO A 41 2.52 2.78 10.27
C PRO A 41 2.68 1.91 9.02
N TRP A 42 2.43 2.46 7.83
CA TRP A 42 2.57 1.73 6.56
C TRP A 42 4.03 1.51 6.17
N VAL A 43 4.89 2.49 6.45
CA VAL A 43 6.34 2.38 6.23
C VAL A 43 6.93 1.35 7.18
N ASP A 44 6.53 1.36 8.45
CA ASP A 44 7.00 0.42 9.46
C ASP A 44 6.56 -1.01 9.12
N LEU A 45 5.30 -1.20 8.70
CA LEU A 45 4.81 -2.49 8.20
C LEU A 45 5.58 -2.97 6.96
N ALA A 46 5.89 -2.07 6.02
CA ALA A 46 6.67 -2.43 4.83
C ALA A 46 8.12 -2.81 5.19
N ALA A 47 8.73 -2.12 6.15
CA ALA A 47 10.05 -2.45 6.66
C ALA A 47 10.04 -3.83 7.36
N ALA A 48 9.05 -4.10 8.21
CA ALA A 48 8.89 -5.39 8.86
C ALA A 48 8.71 -6.53 7.84
N ALA A 49 7.85 -6.33 6.83
CA ALA A 49 7.65 -7.30 5.76
C ALA A 49 8.93 -7.56 4.96
N LYS A 50 9.75 -6.52 4.72
CA LYS A 50 11.04 -6.67 4.05
C LYS A 50 12.01 -7.52 4.89
N VAL A 51 12.10 -7.24 6.19
CA VAL A 51 12.95 -8.02 7.12
C VAL A 51 12.51 -9.47 7.16
N GLU A 52 11.20 -9.72 7.24
CA GLU A 52 10.65 -11.08 7.26
C GLU A 52 10.93 -11.81 5.94
N HIS A 53 10.78 -11.13 4.80
CA HIS A 53 11.13 -11.69 3.51
C HIS A 53 12.62 -12.06 3.41
N ASP A 54 13.51 -11.19 3.90
CA ASP A 54 14.95 -11.43 3.91
C ASP A 54 15.33 -12.64 4.80
N ARG A 55 14.65 -12.79 5.95
CA ARG A 55 14.80 -13.97 6.83
C ARG A 55 14.33 -15.26 6.17
N HIS A 56 13.18 -15.24 5.51
CA HIS A 56 12.60 -16.41 4.86
C HIS A 56 13.33 -16.78 3.57
N TYR A 57 13.88 -15.79 2.87
CA TYR A 57 14.53 -15.98 1.57
C TYR A 57 15.91 -15.31 1.54
N PRO A 58 16.90 -15.84 2.28
CA PRO A 58 18.22 -15.24 2.41
C PRO A 58 19.07 -15.25 1.12
N GLN A 59 18.64 -16.01 0.10
CA GLN A 59 19.26 -16.04 -1.23
C GLN A 59 18.42 -15.28 -2.27
N TYR A 60 17.36 -14.59 -1.85
CA TYR A 60 16.50 -13.85 -2.76
C TYR A 60 17.21 -12.61 -3.29
N LYS A 61 17.40 -12.60 -4.61
CA LYS A 61 17.89 -11.44 -5.34
C LYS A 61 16.85 -11.07 -6.38
N PHE A 62 16.34 -9.85 -6.30
CA PHE A 62 15.40 -9.33 -7.30
C PHE A 62 16.13 -9.16 -8.63
N PHE A 63 15.68 -9.88 -9.66
CA PHE A 63 16.13 -9.72 -11.04
C PHE A 63 15.05 -8.92 -11.79
N PRO A 64 15.33 -7.67 -12.18
CA PRO A 64 14.37 -6.75 -12.79
C PRO A 64 13.98 -7.14 -14.22
#